data_AF-A0A538CLC4-F1
#
_entry.id   AF-A0A538CLC4-F1
#
_cell.length_a   1.000
_cell.length_b   1.000
_cell.length_c   1.000
_cell.angle_alpha   90.00
_cell.angle_beta   90.00
_cell.angle_gamma   90.00
#
_symmetry.space_group_name_H-M   'P 1'
#
loop_
_entity.id
_entity.type
_entity.pdbx_description
1 polymer ?
#
loop_
_entity_poly.entity_id
_entity_poly.type
_entity_poly.pdbx_seq_one_letter_code
_entity_poly.pdbx_strand_id
1 'polypeptide(L)'
;MRAFLQEGRVRDLYDELVVDDGALERGLADGSLVTDTRLRDALRTVRDGKPLTFPRPTVVDEAAYAVDVAALGEADVVRLQRRLDTLEQRLHTLEQGPGLRAYRKLTRAGRKLLRQS
;
A
#
# COMPACT_ATOMS: atom_id res chain seq x y z
N MET A 1 -9.43 6.60 -6.84
CA MET A 1 -9.49 7.96 -6.24
C MET A 1 -10.82 8.67 -6.50
N ARG A 2 -11.18 9.01 -7.75
CA ARG A 2 -12.43 9.75 -8.06
C ARG A 2 -13.73 9.02 -7.70
N ALA A 3 -13.78 7.70 -7.81
CA ALA A 3 -14.97 6.91 -7.47
C ALA A 3 -15.32 6.94 -5.97
N PHE A 4 -14.33 6.80 -5.09
CA PHE A 4 -14.51 6.84 -3.62
C PHE A 4 -15.02 8.19 -3.10
N LEU A 5 -14.66 9.30 -3.78
CA LEU A 5 -15.14 10.64 -3.45
C LEU A 5 -16.64 10.82 -3.76
N GLN A 6 -17.16 10.14 -4.78
CA GLN A 6 -18.57 10.25 -5.19
C GLN A 6 -19.51 9.36 -4.36
N GLU A 7 -19.00 8.27 -3.78
CA GLU A 7 -19.79 7.32 -2.99
C GLU A 7 -19.85 7.64 -1.49
N GLY A 8 -19.21 8.71 -1.02
CA GLY A 8 -19.19 9.08 0.41
C GLY A 8 -18.36 8.14 1.30
N ARG A 9 -17.66 7.16 0.69
CA ARG A 9 -16.85 6.13 1.37
C ARG A 9 -15.41 6.55 1.62
N VAL A 10 -15.16 7.85 1.60
CA VAL A 10 -13.85 8.44 1.87
C VAL A 10 -13.39 8.12 3.28
N ARG A 11 -14.34 8.06 4.23
CA ARG A 11 -14.05 7.75 5.64
C ARG A 11 -13.50 6.34 5.82
N ASP A 12 -14.17 5.33 5.26
CA ASP A 12 -13.72 3.94 5.31
C ASP A 12 -12.28 3.77 4.79
N LEU A 13 -11.93 4.48 3.71
CA LEU A 13 -10.60 4.44 3.13
C LEU A 13 -9.54 5.04 4.06
N TYR A 14 -9.87 6.14 4.76
CA TYR A 14 -8.94 6.75 5.70
C TYR A 14 -8.85 5.96 6.99
N ASP A 15 -9.94 5.33 7.44
CA ASP A 15 -9.96 4.50 8.65
C ASP A 15 -8.97 3.32 8.53
N GLU A 16 -8.78 2.75 7.34
CA GLU A 16 -7.74 1.73 7.07
C GLU A 16 -6.30 2.24 7.22
N LEU A 17 -6.09 3.57 7.14
CA LEU A 17 -4.79 4.22 7.25
C LEU A 17 -4.53 4.79 8.66
N VAL A 18 -5.54 4.78 9.54
CA VAL A 18 -5.40 5.26 10.91
C VAL A 18 -4.67 4.22 11.75
N VAL A 19 -3.58 4.65 12.38
CA VAL A 19 -2.88 3.88 13.41
C VAL A 19 -3.62 4.03 14.73
N ASP A 20 -3.70 2.96 15.52
CA ASP A 20 -4.30 3.01 16.85
C ASP A 20 -3.49 3.86 17.83
N ASP A 21 -4.13 4.33 18.90
CA ASP A 21 -3.52 5.21 19.90
C ASP A 21 -2.28 4.59 20.55
N GLY A 22 -2.28 3.27 20.78
CA GLY A 22 -1.13 2.59 21.36
C GLY A 22 0.06 2.54 20.42
N ALA A 23 -0.18 2.29 19.13
CA ALA A 23 0.87 2.36 18.10
C ALA A 23 1.39 3.78 17.91
N LEU A 24 0.50 4.78 18.00
CA LEU A 24 0.87 6.19 17.94
C LEU A 24 1.79 6.58 19.10
N GLU A 25 1.43 6.25 20.34
CA GLU A 25 2.23 6.55 21.53
C GLU A 25 3.62 5.92 21.46
N ARG A 26 3.69 4.63 21.10
CA ARG A 26 4.98 3.94 20.95
C ARG A 26 5.85 4.58 19.88
N GLY A 27 5.26 4.87 18.72
CA GLY A 27 6.00 5.42 17.60
C GLY A 27 6.52 6.84 17.86
N LEU A 28 5.77 7.64 18.63
CA LEU A 28 6.26 8.95 19.07
C LEU A 28 7.37 8.83 20.11
N ALA A 29 7.30 7.85 21.00
CA ALA A 29 8.29 7.65 22.05
C ALA A 29 9.62 7.11 21.52
N ASP A 30 9.60 6.21 20.53
CA ASP A 30 10.79 5.61 19.93
C ASP A 30 11.35 6.41 18.74
N GLY A 31 10.64 7.46 18.31
CA GLY A 31 11.04 8.33 17.21
C GLY A 31 10.77 7.75 15.81
N SER A 32 10.06 6.63 15.69
CA SER A 32 9.61 6.09 14.41
C SER A 32 8.44 6.88 13.79
N LEU A 33 7.73 7.68 14.58
CA LEU A 33 6.70 8.61 14.14
C LEU A 33 7.05 10.05 14.54
N VAL A 34 6.62 11.01 13.71
CA VAL A 34 6.77 12.44 13.95
C VAL A 34 5.44 13.17 13.71
N THR A 35 5.17 14.18 14.54
CA THR A 35 4.02 15.06 14.34
C THR A 35 4.35 16.12 13.29
N ASP A 36 3.71 16.04 12.12
CA ASP A 36 3.82 17.06 11.07
C ASP A 36 2.63 18.04 11.11
N THR A 37 2.88 19.31 11.40
CA THR A 37 1.85 20.36 11.43
C THR A 37 1.89 21.28 10.21
N ARG A 38 2.78 21.07 9.24
CA ARG A 38 3.05 22.02 8.15
C ARG A 38 1.80 22.28 7.30
N LEU A 39 1.05 21.22 6.95
CA LEU A 39 -0.21 21.36 6.21
C LEU A 39 -1.27 22.09 7.04
N ARG A 40 -1.38 21.78 8.33
CA ARG A 40 -2.34 22.43 9.24
C ARG A 40 -2.07 23.94 9.31
N ASP A 41 -0.81 24.32 9.43
CA ASP A 41 -0.40 25.72 9.54
C ASP A 41 -0.54 26.46 8.20
N ALA A 42 -0.29 25.78 7.08
CA ALA A 42 -0.59 26.28 5.74
C ALA A 42 -2.11 26.55 5.57
N LEU A 43 -2.97 25.61 5.95
CA LEU A 43 -4.43 25.78 5.85
C LEU A 43 -4.95 26.91 6.75
N ARG A 44 -4.37 27.09 7.94
CA ARG A 44 -4.65 28.25 8.80
C ARG A 44 -4.28 29.56 8.11
N THR A 45 -3.14 29.61 7.43
CA THR A 45 -2.69 30.78 6.65
C THR A 45 -3.69 31.14 5.54
N VAL A 46 -4.21 30.14 4.82
CA VAL A 46 -5.26 30.34 3.80
C VAL A 46 -6.55 30.87 4.42
N ARG A 47 -7.00 30.27 5.52
CA ARG A 47 -8.21 30.72 6.24
C ARG A 47 -8.09 32.18 6.68
N ASP A 48 -6.89 32.59 7.09
CA ASP A 48 -6.60 33.95 7.52
C ASP A 48 -6.38 34.92 6.31
N GLY A 49 -6.65 34.47 5.08
CA GLY A 49 -6.58 35.27 3.86
C GLY A 49 -5.16 35.60 3.38
N LYS A 50 -4.14 34.92 3.93
CA LYS A 50 -2.74 35.18 3.61
C LYS A 50 -2.26 34.27 2.47
N PRO A 51 -1.32 34.73 1.63
CA PRO A 51 -0.77 33.92 0.56
C PRO A 51 0.03 32.75 1.15
N LEU A 52 -0.18 31.56 0.59
CA LEU A 52 0.65 30.40 0.89
C LEU A 52 2.06 30.62 0.35
N THR A 53 3.04 30.49 1.22
CA THR A 53 4.45 30.46 0.83
C THR A 53 5.04 29.15 1.30
N PHE A 54 5.58 28.37 0.36
CA PHE A 54 6.35 27.18 0.66
C PHE A 54 7.81 27.49 0.33
N PRO A 55 8.71 27.49 1.32
CA PRO A 55 10.13 27.69 1.03
C PRO A 55 10.62 26.58 0.11
N ARG A 56 11.50 26.92 -0.83
CA ARG A 56 12.19 25.89 -1.61
C ARG A 56 13.08 25.07 -0.67
N PRO A 57 13.08 23.73 -0.76
CA PRO A 57 14.03 22.89 -0.04
C PRO A 57 15.46 23.35 -0.29
N THR A 58 16.30 23.27 0.73
CA THR A 58 17.73 23.52 0.58
C THR A 58 18.43 22.28 0.02
N VAL A 59 19.67 22.43 -0.45
CA VAL A 59 20.50 21.28 -0.87
C VAL A 59 20.70 20.27 0.26
N VAL A 60 20.76 20.74 1.51
CA VAL A 60 20.87 19.88 2.69
C VAL A 60 19.59 19.07 2.90
N ASP A 61 18.42 19.70 2.74
CA ASP A 61 17.12 19.01 2.82
C ASP A 61 16.96 17.97 1.72
N GLU A 62 17.40 18.30 0.49
CA GLU A 62 17.37 17.36 -0.64
C GLU A 62 18.30 16.16 -0.41
N ALA A 63 19.49 16.39 0.15
CA ALA A 63 20.42 15.30 0.48
C ALA A 63 19.86 14.39 1.58
N ALA A 64 19.26 14.97 2.63
CA ALA A 64 18.60 14.20 3.68
C ALA A 64 17.44 13.36 3.11
N TYR A 65 16.60 13.98 2.26
CA TYR A 65 15.51 13.28 1.59
C TYR A 65 16.00 12.14 0.68
N ALA A 66 17.11 12.32 -0.04
CA ALA A 66 17.68 11.27 -0.87
C ALA A 66 18.10 10.03 -0.07
N VAL A 67 18.64 10.24 1.14
CA VAL A 67 18.97 9.14 2.08
C VAL A 67 17.70 8.41 2.52
N ASP A 68 16.65 9.14 2.90
CA ASP A 68 15.37 8.55 3.30
C ASP A 68 14.74 7.74 2.16
N VAL A 69 14.80 8.24 0.92
CA VAL A 69 14.31 7.53 -0.27
C VAL A 69 15.11 6.26 -0.54
N ALA A 70 16.44 6.31 -0.37
CA ALA A 70 17.27 5.12 -0.52
C ALA A 70 16.91 4.04 0.51
N ALA A 71 16.73 4.43 1.77
CA ALA A 71 16.30 3.53 2.85
C ALA A 71 14.91 2.92 2.58
N LEU A 72 13.96 3.71 2.05
CA LEU A 72 12.65 3.22 1.62
C LEU A 72 12.76 2.17 0.51
N GLY A 73 13.65 2.40 -0.47
CA GLY A 73 13.90 1.45 -1.55
C GLY A 73 14.36 0.08 -1.04
N GLU A 74 15.25 0.06 -0.05
CA GLU A 74 15.70 -1.19 0.59
C GLU A 74 14.57 -1.90 1.35
N ALA A 75 13.74 -1.15 2.07
CA ALA A 75 12.59 -1.69 2.78
C ALA A 75 11.52 -2.28 1.83
N ASP A 76 11.29 -1.63 0.69
CA ASP A 76 10.34 -2.10 -0.32
C ASP A 76 10.78 -3.42 -0.95
N VAL A 77 12.08 -3.64 -1.16
CA VAL A 77 12.61 -4.93 -1.63
C VAL A 77 12.24 -6.06 -0.66
N VAL A 78 12.44 -5.85 0.65
CA VAL A 78 12.08 -6.84 1.67
C VAL A 78 10.57 -7.10 1.68
N ARG A 79 9.76 -6.04 1.55
CA ARG A 79 8.30 -6.15 1.49
C ARG A 79 7.84 -6.93 0.26
N LEU A 80 8.46 -6.69 -0.90
CA LEU A 80 8.17 -7.40 -2.15
C LEU A 80 8.58 -8.88 -2.05
N GLN A 81 9.74 -9.19 -1.47
CA GLN A 81 10.17 -10.57 -1.21
C GLN A 81 9.12 -11.33 -0.37
N ARG A 82 8.72 -10.79 0.78
CA ARG A 82 7.68 -11.43 1.63
C ARG A 82 6.36 -11.65 0.89
N ARG A 83 6.00 -10.72 0.01
CA ARG A 83 4.78 -10.83 -0.81
C ARG A 83 4.94 -11.89 -1.89
N LEU A 84 6.12 -12.01 -2.50
CA LEU A 84 6.46 -13.08 -3.44
C LEU A 84 6.39 -14.44 -2.74
N ASP A 85 7.02 -14.59 -1.58
CA ASP A 85 7.00 -15.85 -0.80
C ASP A 85 5.56 -16.28 -0.47
N THR A 86 4.71 -15.32 -0.09
CA THR A 86 3.29 -15.57 0.17
C THR A 86 2.56 -16.04 -1.10
N LEU A 87 2.86 -15.45 -2.25
CA LEU A 87 2.27 -15.85 -3.54
C LEU A 87 2.76 -17.22 -3.99
N GLU A 88 4.05 -17.51 -3.84
CA GLU A 88 4.63 -18.82 -4.13
C GLU A 88 3.99 -19.91 -3.26
N GLN A 89 3.83 -19.67 -1.97
CA GLN A 89 3.17 -20.62 -1.06
C GLN A 89 1.72 -20.88 -1.46
N ARG A 90 0.98 -19.83 -1.84
CA ARG A 90 -0.40 -19.95 -2.33
C ARG A 90 -0.48 -20.70 -3.66
N LEU A 91 0.44 -20.41 -4.58
CA LEU A 91 0.54 -21.11 -5.85
C LEU A 91 0.83 -22.59 -5.63
N HIS A 92 1.79 -22.91 -4.76
CA HIS A 92 2.13 -24.29 -4.46
C HIS A 92 0.95 -25.05 -3.86
N THR A 93 0.21 -24.42 -2.96
CA THR A 93 -1.02 -24.99 -2.39
C THR A 93 -2.07 -25.27 -3.48
N LEU A 94 -2.22 -24.36 -4.45
CA LEU A 94 -3.14 -24.54 -5.58
C LEU A 94 -2.70 -25.67 -6.52
N GLU A 95 -1.40 -25.73 -6.83
CA GLU A 95 -0.79 -26.75 -7.70
C GLU A 95 -0.86 -28.16 -7.10
N GLN A 96 -0.64 -28.27 -5.80
CA GLN A 96 -0.78 -29.51 -5.05
C GLN A 96 -2.25 -29.88 -4.81
N GLY A 97 -3.16 -28.90 -4.93
CA GLY A 97 -4.60 -29.09 -4.75
C GLY A 97 -5.23 -30.00 -5.82
N PRO A 98 -6.26 -30.79 -5.46
CA PRO A 98 -6.94 -31.70 -6.38
C PRO A 98 -7.68 -31.00 -7.54
N GLY A 99 -7.87 -29.68 -7.47
CA GLY A 99 -8.57 -28.86 -8.46
C GLY A 99 -7.95 -28.87 -9.86
N LEU A 100 -6.62 -28.82 -9.98
CA LEU A 100 -5.93 -28.89 -11.27
C LEU A 100 -6.01 -30.29 -11.90
N ARG A 101 -6.04 -31.35 -11.08
CA ARG A 101 -6.25 -32.73 -11.55
C ARG A 101 -7.69 -32.95 -12.03
N ALA A 102 -8.66 -32.37 -11.33
CA ALA A 102 -10.07 -32.40 -11.72
C ALA A 102 -10.31 -31.61 -13.02
N TYR A 103 -9.76 -30.40 -13.14
CA TYR A 103 -9.84 -29.57 -14.34
C TYR A 103 -9.25 -30.26 -15.58
N ARG A 104 -8.10 -30.94 -15.44
CA ARG A 104 -7.48 -31.73 -16.51
C ARG A 104 -8.29 -32.98 -16.90
N LYS A 105 -9.04 -33.60 -15.99
CA LYS A 105 -9.94 -34.72 -16.30
C LYS A 105 -11.22 -34.24 -17.00
N LEU A 106 -11.80 -33.13 -16.57
CA LEU A 106 -12.99 -32.53 -17.17
C LEU A 106 -12.72 -32.06 -18.61
N THR A 107 -11.58 -31.39 -18.84
CA THR A 107 -11.18 -30.98 -20.20
C THR A 107 -10.92 -32.17 -21.12
N ARG A 108 -10.36 -33.29 -20.63
CA ARG A 108 -10.22 -34.53 -21.42
C ARG A 108 -11.56 -35.21 -21.72
N ALA A 109 -12.49 -35.19 -20.78
CA ALA A 109 -13.84 -35.76 -20.97
C ALA A 109 -14.65 -34.97 -22.01
N GLY A 110 -14.63 -33.63 -21.94
CA GLY A 110 -15.28 -32.77 -22.92
C GLY A 110 -14.72 -32.94 -24.34
N ARG A 111 -13.41 -33.13 -24.48
CA ARG A 111 -12.76 -33.37 -25.79
C ARG A 111 -13.10 -34.74 -26.40
N LYS A 112 -13.46 -35.73 -25.57
CA LYS A 112 -13.88 -37.06 -26.04
C LYS A 112 -15.33 -37.05 -26.53
N LEU A 113 -16.20 -36.28 -25.86
CA LEU A 113 -17.58 -36.07 -26.26
C LEU A 113 -17.69 -35.28 -27.58
N LEU A 114 -16.86 -34.25 -27.77
CA LEU A 114 -16.77 -33.48 -29.02
C LEU A 114 -16.21 -34.27 -30.22
N ARG A 115 -15.66 -35.46 -30.01
CA ARG A 115 -15.11 -36.32 -31.08
C ARG A 115 -16.04 -37.49 -31.44
N GLN A 116 -17.17 -37.63 -30.74
CA GLN A 116 -18.21 -38.63 -30.98
C GLN A 116 -19.52 -38.03 -31.53
N SER A 117 -19.49 -36.77 -31.96
CA SER A 117 -20.56 -36.12 -32.74
C SER A 117 -20.11 -35.94 -34.18
#